data_AF-A0A5B1CEA5-F1
#
_entry.id   AF-A0A5B1CEA5-F1
#
_cell.length_a   1.000
_cell.length_b   1.000
_cell.length_c   1.000
_cell.angle_alpha   90.00
_cell.angle_beta   90.00
_cell.angle_gamma   90.00
#
_symmetry.space_group_name_H-M   'P 1'
#
loop_
_entity.id
_entity.type
_entity.pdbx_description
1 polymer ?
#
loop_
_entity_poly.entity_id
_entity_poly.type
_entity_poly.pdbx_seq_one_letter_code
_entity_poly.pdbx_strand_id
1 'polypeptide(L)'
;MDEAGLLACSMYVDLNPVRAAMAGSPDDSIHTSAYDRIEAEKGKQIPSAAFDLKAIPAKEAGRKIRETSVEELKQERKEARKNPTGRKVRRDGWLAPLSMTHGTLESDPEVHQDGFRGSDKGFLNIDWKDYKRLLRWTARQGVEGVTSKVPSAMAKTLQELGIDALMWRDLVWNWQKYFGKSSCVGRPESMKADAERIGHHHHRGQASVAECFAIT
;
A
#
# COMPACT_ATOMS: atom_id res chain seq x y z
N MET A 1 -1.15 -12.18 -9.37
CA MET A 1 -0.79 -10.77 -9.14
C MET A 1 0.70 -10.62 -9.41
N ASP A 2 1.11 -9.56 -10.08
CA ASP A 2 2.52 -9.25 -10.33
C ASP A 2 2.90 -7.86 -9.82
N GLU A 3 4.17 -7.51 -9.97
CA GLU A 3 4.72 -6.24 -9.50
C GLU A 3 4.06 -5.02 -10.16
N ALA A 4 3.75 -5.12 -11.45
CA ALA A 4 3.10 -4.04 -12.19
C ALA A 4 1.69 -3.76 -11.65
N GLY A 5 0.93 -4.82 -11.37
CA GLY A 5 -0.37 -4.74 -10.70
C GLY A 5 -0.26 -4.19 -9.28
N LEU A 6 0.77 -4.58 -8.53
CA LEU A 6 1.04 -4.03 -7.20
C LEU A 6 1.32 -2.52 -7.24
N LEU A 7 2.19 -2.06 -8.15
CA LEU A 7 2.50 -0.63 -8.30
C LEU A 7 1.24 0.18 -8.64
N ALA A 8 0.47 -0.28 -9.62
CA ALA A 8 -0.78 0.36 -10.02
C ALA A 8 -1.78 0.41 -8.85
N CYS A 9 -1.91 -0.68 -8.10
CA CYS A 9 -2.79 -0.78 -6.94
C CYS A 9 -2.39 0.21 -5.84
N SER A 10 -1.10 0.24 -5.47
CA SER A 10 -0.59 1.15 -4.43
C SER A 10 -0.82 2.61 -4.81
N MET A 11 -0.56 2.99 -6.06
CA MET A 11 -0.80 4.35 -6.56
C MET A 11 -2.29 4.70 -6.57
N TYR A 12 -3.14 3.79 -7.02
CA TYR A 12 -4.59 3.98 -7.00
C TYR A 12 -5.09 4.26 -5.57
N VAL A 13 -4.65 3.46 -4.60
CA VAL A 13 -5.03 3.61 -3.19
C VAL A 13 -4.54 4.92 -2.60
N ASP A 14 -3.25 5.27 -2.79
CA ASP A 14 -2.67 6.50 -2.27
C ASP A 14 -3.27 7.76 -2.93
N LEU A 15 -3.84 7.63 -4.14
CA LEU A 15 -4.53 8.72 -4.84
C LEU A 15 -6.04 8.77 -4.59
N ASN A 16 -6.63 7.80 -3.89
CA ASN A 16 -8.09 7.79 -3.68
C ASN A 16 -8.65 9.07 -3.06
N PRO A 17 -8.03 9.68 -2.01
CA PRO A 17 -8.51 10.96 -1.49
C PRO A 17 -8.44 12.10 -2.50
N VAL A 18 -7.42 12.11 -3.37
CA VAL A 18 -7.29 13.10 -4.46
C VAL A 18 -8.41 12.88 -5.50
N ARG A 19 -8.63 11.62 -5.91
CA ARG A 19 -9.69 11.22 -6.84
C ARG A 19 -11.09 11.56 -6.31
N ALA A 20 -11.29 11.44 -5.00
CA ALA A 20 -12.52 11.79 -4.31
C ALA A 20 -12.66 13.30 -4.01
N ALA A 21 -11.72 14.14 -4.48
CA ALA A 21 -11.65 15.57 -4.18
C ALA A 21 -11.61 15.91 -2.68
N MET A 22 -11.15 14.99 -1.85
CA MET A 22 -10.96 15.19 -0.40
C MET A 22 -9.59 15.80 -0.07
N ALA A 23 -8.64 15.75 -1.01
CA ALA A 23 -7.31 16.33 -0.88
C ALA A 23 -6.83 16.88 -2.23
N GLY A 24 -6.06 17.97 -2.22
CA GLY A 24 -5.49 18.55 -3.44
C GLY A 24 -4.27 17.78 -3.97
N SER A 25 -3.61 17.00 -3.11
CA SER A 25 -2.40 16.25 -3.44
C SER A 25 -2.20 15.04 -2.54
N PRO A 26 -1.29 14.11 -2.91
CA PRO A 26 -0.91 13.00 -2.03
C PRO A 26 -0.28 13.49 -0.72
N ASP A 27 0.39 14.65 -0.75
CA ASP A 27 1.01 15.28 0.41
C ASP A 27 -0.01 15.80 1.44
N ASP A 28 -1.26 16.02 1.02
CA ASP A 28 -2.35 16.49 1.90
C ASP A 28 -3.32 15.36 2.31
N SER A 29 -3.08 14.14 1.80
CA SER A 29 -3.96 12.99 1.98
C SER A 29 -3.68 12.24 3.28
N ILE A 30 -4.07 12.83 4.42
CA ILE A 30 -3.67 12.39 5.79
C ILE A 30 -3.95 10.91 6.16
N HIS A 31 -4.77 10.21 5.38
CA HIS A 31 -5.20 8.83 5.62
C HIS A 31 -4.63 7.85 4.59
N THR A 32 -3.44 8.12 4.03
CA THR A 32 -2.77 7.25 3.05
C THR A 32 -1.38 6.82 3.50
N SER A 33 -0.90 5.70 2.93
CA SER A 33 0.45 5.21 3.20
C SER A 33 1.51 6.16 2.65
N ALA A 34 1.24 6.78 1.49
CA ALA A 34 2.10 7.82 0.93
C ALA A 34 2.28 9.00 1.86
N TYR A 35 1.20 9.50 2.50
CA TYR A 35 1.31 10.60 3.46
C TYR A 35 2.21 10.22 4.64
N ASP A 36 2.02 9.04 5.22
CA ASP A 36 2.85 8.58 6.33
C ASP A 36 4.34 8.48 5.97
N ARG A 37 4.66 8.02 4.76
CA ARG A 37 6.03 7.99 4.21
C ARG A 37 6.60 9.39 3.94
N ILE A 38 5.82 10.29 3.35
CA ILE A 38 6.22 11.69 3.09
C ILE A 38 6.54 12.41 4.41
N GLU A 39 5.70 12.23 5.40
CA GLU A 39 5.87 12.86 6.70
C GLU A 39 7.01 12.23 7.52
N ALA A 40 7.22 10.92 7.38
CA ALA A 40 8.38 10.25 7.96
C ALA A 40 9.70 10.74 7.36
N GLU A 41 9.74 11.03 6.05
CA GLU A 41 10.89 11.66 5.38
C GLU A 41 11.18 13.06 5.95
N LYS A 42 10.14 13.79 6.39
CA LYS A 42 10.27 15.06 7.13
C LYS A 42 10.66 14.88 8.60
N GLY A 43 10.97 13.65 9.03
CA GLY A 43 11.35 13.31 10.40
C GLY A 43 10.18 13.18 11.37
N LYS A 44 8.92 13.17 10.90
CA LYS A 44 7.77 13.00 11.79
C LYS A 44 7.73 11.59 12.37
N GLN A 45 7.34 11.56 13.65
CA GLN A 45 7.15 10.35 14.42
C GLN A 45 5.71 10.26 14.93
N ILE A 46 5.27 9.04 15.21
CA ILE A 46 3.97 8.77 15.83
C ILE A 46 4.15 7.92 17.10
N PRO A 47 3.21 8.00 18.05
CA PRO A 47 3.17 7.05 19.16
C PRO A 47 3.11 5.62 18.63
N SER A 48 4.00 4.75 19.12
CA SER A 48 3.97 3.33 18.79
C SER A 48 2.72 2.68 19.40
N ALA A 49 1.95 2.00 18.57
CA ALA A 49 0.88 1.11 19.01
C ALA A 49 1.38 -0.33 19.23
N ALA A 50 2.67 -0.61 18.99
CA ALA A 50 3.26 -1.88 19.40
C ALA A 50 3.27 -1.95 20.93
N PHE A 51 2.45 -2.84 21.48
CA PHE A 51 2.41 -3.15 22.89
C PHE A 51 3.13 -4.48 23.11
N ASP A 52 3.83 -4.59 24.23
CA ASP A 52 4.14 -5.91 24.80
C ASP A 52 2.84 -6.50 25.34
N LEU A 53 2.04 -7.09 24.45
CA LEU A 53 0.79 -7.76 24.82
C LEU A 53 1.14 -8.91 25.76
N LYS A 54 0.93 -8.69 27.07
CA LYS A 54 0.98 -9.77 28.05
C LYS A 54 -0.25 -10.63 27.85
N ALA A 55 -0.05 -11.86 27.39
CA ALA A 55 -1.12 -12.84 27.28
C ALA A 55 -1.76 -13.05 28.65
N ILE A 56 -3.07 -12.80 28.75
CA ILE A 56 -3.85 -13.04 29.96
C ILE A 56 -4.49 -14.43 29.83
N PRO A 57 -4.38 -15.32 30.84
CA PRO A 57 -5.05 -16.61 30.81
C PRO A 57 -6.56 -16.48 30.55
N ALA A 58 -7.14 -17.37 29.74
CA ALA A 58 -8.56 -17.30 29.37
C ALA A 58 -9.52 -17.27 30.56
N LYS A 59 -9.18 -17.97 31.66
CA LYS A 59 -9.96 -17.96 32.91
C LYS A 59 -9.99 -16.59 33.57
N GLU A 60 -8.86 -15.89 33.56
CA GLU A 60 -8.72 -14.55 34.13
C GLU A 60 -9.38 -13.50 33.24
N ALA A 61 -9.24 -13.61 31.91
CA ALA A 61 -9.96 -12.78 30.95
C ALA A 61 -11.49 -12.94 31.10
N GLY A 62 -11.97 -14.18 31.24
CA GLY A 62 -13.38 -14.48 31.46
C GLY A 62 -13.91 -13.95 32.79
N ARG A 63 -13.10 -13.99 33.86
CA ARG A 63 -13.44 -13.39 35.15
C ARG A 63 -13.56 -11.87 35.04
N LYS A 64 -12.58 -11.21 34.42
CA LYS A 64 -12.56 -9.76 34.20
C LYS A 64 -13.78 -9.27 33.43
N ILE A 65 -14.19 -9.97 32.37
CA ILE A 65 -15.39 -9.62 31.59
C ILE A 65 -16.68 -9.69 32.44
N ARG A 66 -16.77 -10.64 33.39
CA ARG A 66 -17.97 -10.82 34.23
C ARG A 66 -18.02 -9.86 35.41
N GLU A 67 -16.87 -9.52 35.98
CA GLU A 67 -16.76 -8.80 37.25
C GLU A 67 -16.53 -7.29 37.05
N THR A 68 -15.94 -6.87 35.93
CA THR A 68 -15.68 -5.44 35.65
C THR A 68 -16.92 -4.76 35.10
N SER A 69 -17.28 -3.62 35.69
CA SER A 69 -18.43 -2.83 35.26
C SER A 69 -18.19 -2.22 33.86
N VAL A 70 -19.29 -1.85 33.18
CA VAL A 70 -19.21 -1.19 31.86
C VAL A 70 -18.43 0.13 31.92
N GLU A 71 -18.58 0.89 33.00
CA GLU A 71 -17.89 2.17 33.17
C GLU A 71 -16.39 2.00 33.40
N GLU A 72 -15.98 1.02 34.20
CA GLU A 72 -14.57 0.66 34.36
C GLU A 72 -13.95 0.18 33.04
N LEU A 73 -14.65 -0.67 32.27
CA LEU A 73 -14.17 -1.11 30.95
C LEU A 73 -14.00 0.06 29.97
N LYS A 74 -14.90 1.05 29.99
CA LYS A 74 -14.74 2.28 29.18
C LYS A 74 -13.51 3.07 29.60
N GLN A 75 -13.28 3.21 30.91
CA GLN A 75 -12.12 3.92 31.44
C GLN A 75 -10.81 3.18 31.08
N GLU A 76 -10.75 1.86 31.26
CA GLU A 76 -9.60 1.04 30.87
C GLU A 76 -9.31 1.15 29.36
N ARG A 77 -10.33 1.11 28.50
CA ARG A 77 -10.15 1.31 27.05
C ARG A 77 -9.63 2.70 26.71
N LYS A 78 -10.08 3.73 27.44
CA LYS A 78 -9.62 5.11 27.25
C LYS A 78 -8.16 5.27 27.69
N GLU A 79 -7.75 4.57 28.75
CA GLU A 79 -6.36 4.54 29.22
C GLU A 79 -5.46 3.71 28.30
N ALA A 80 -5.92 2.56 27.82
CA ALA A 80 -5.21 1.72 26.85
C ALA A 80 -5.02 2.41 25.49
N ARG A 81 -5.89 3.36 25.12
CA ARG A 81 -5.70 4.23 23.95
C ARG A 81 -4.57 5.24 24.12
N LYS A 82 -4.15 5.54 25.35
CA LYS A 82 -2.97 6.37 25.60
C LYS A 82 -1.75 5.47 25.42
N ASN A 83 -0.75 5.91 24.65
CA ASN A 83 0.48 5.15 24.47
C ASN A 83 1.15 4.87 25.84
N PRO A 84 1.10 3.63 26.35
CA PRO A 84 1.54 3.32 27.71
C PRO A 84 3.05 3.26 27.82
N THR A 85 3.76 3.05 26.70
CA THR A 85 5.23 2.95 26.67
C THR A 85 5.90 4.30 26.44
N GLY A 86 5.16 5.30 25.95
CA GLY A 86 5.72 6.56 25.45
C GLY A 86 6.63 6.41 24.22
N ARG A 87 6.84 5.18 23.72
CA ARG A 87 7.70 4.90 22.57
C ARG A 87 7.17 5.63 21.34
N LYS A 88 8.05 6.34 20.65
CA LYS A 88 7.76 6.94 19.35
C LYS A 88 8.50 6.18 18.27
N VAL A 89 7.84 5.97 17.14
CA VAL A 89 8.41 5.35 15.95
C VAL A 89 8.31 6.31 14.78
N ARG A 90 9.12 6.10 13.74
CA ARG A 90 8.93 6.81 12.48
C ARG A 90 7.49 6.63 12.02
N ARG A 91 6.91 7.67 11.43
CA ARG A 91 5.50 7.64 11.02
C ARG A 91 5.18 6.52 10.02
N ASP A 92 6.14 6.15 9.18
CA ASP A 92 6.06 5.05 8.22
C ASP A 92 6.54 3.70 8.79
N GLY A 93 7.02 3.66 10.03
CA GLY A 93 7.70 2.48 10.57
C GLY A 93 6.80 1.23 10.60
N TRP A 94 5.51 1.42 10.87
CA TRP A 94 4.52 0.36 10.92
C TRP A 94 4.10 -0.18 9.54
N LEU A 95 4.45 0.52 8.46
CA LEU A 95 4.18 0.08 7.10
C LEU A 95 5.25 -0.93 6.66
N ALA A 96 4.85 -1.87 5.78
CA ALA A 96 5.82 -2.67 5.05
C ALA A 96 6.77 -1.75 4.25
N PRO A 97 8.07 -2.05 4.16
CA PRO A 97 8.95 -1.32 3.25
C PRO A 97 8.40 -1.30 1.83
N LEU A 98 8.61 -0.20 1.10
CA LEU A 98 8.14 -0.12 -0.28
C LEU A 98 9.08 -0.89 -1.20
N SER A 99 10.37 -0.57 -1.08
CA SER A 99 11.45 -1.15 -1.86
C SER A 99 11.85 -2.52 -1.34
N MET A 100 11.97 -3.49 -2.24
CA MET A 100 12.53 -4.81 -1.96
C MET A 100 14.04 -4.74 -1.77
N THR A 101 14.57 -5.58 -0.88
CA THR A 101 16.01 -5.76 -0.70
C THR A 101 16.55 -6.64 -1.83
N HIS A 102 17.55 -6.17 -2.58
CA HIS A 102 18.20 -6.98 -3.60
C HIS A 102 19.08 -8.07 -2.97
N GLY A 103 18.97 -9.31 -3.45
CA GLY A 103 19.81 -10.42 -3.02
C GLY A 103 19.20 -11.34 -1.96
N THR A 104 17.99 -11.06 -1.50
CA THR A 104 17.19 -11.95 -0.63
C THR A 104 16.28 -12.81 -1.49
N LEU A 105 16.17 -14.12 -1.22
CA LEU A 105 15.24 -14.97 -1.96
C LEU A 105 13.79 -14.62 -1.58
N GLU A 106 12.85 -14.90 -2.48
CA GLU A 106 11.42 -14.72 -2.21
C GLU A 106 10.96 -15.56 -1.01
N SER A 107 11.59 -16.71 -0.77
CA SER A 107 11.30 -17.61 0.36
C SER A 107 11.86 -17.14 1.70
N ASP A 108 12.83 -16.22 1.71
CA ASP A 108 13.54 -15.89 2.94
C ASP A 108 12.70 -14.94 3.82
N PRO A 109 12.55 -15.25 5.12
CA PRO A 109 11.84 -14.40 6.04
C PRO A 109 12.71 -13.21 6.48
N GLU A 110 12.18 -12.00 6.31
CA GLU A 110 12.78 -10.78 6.83
C GLU A 110 11.98 -10.30 8.04
N VAL A 111 12.23 -10.88 9.22
CA VAL A 111 11.45 -10.57 10.44
C VAL A 111 11.89 -9.25 11.04
N HIS A 112 10.92 -8.38 11.27
CA HIS A 112 11.15 -7.10 11.92
C HIS A 112 11.36 -7.25 13.43
N GLN A 113 12.39 -6.61 13.99
CA GLN A 113 12.80 -6.82 15.38
C GLN A 113 12.14 -5.87 16.39
N ASP A 114 11.62 -4.72 15.95
CA ASP A 114 11.11 -3.71 16.88
C ASP A 114 9.63 -3.88 17.25
N GLY A 115 8.95 -4.89 16.68
CA GLY A 115 7.59 -5.28 17.07
C GLY A 115 6.45 -4.41 16.54
N PHE A 116 6.72 -3.44 15.66
CA PHE A 116 5.69 -2.56 15.07
C PHE A 116 5.28 -2.91 13.64
N ARG A 117 5.88 -3.95 13.03
CA ARG A 117 5.44 -4.60 11.79
C ARG A 117 5.87 -6.07 11.81
N GLY A 118 5.25 -6.90 10.96
CA GLY A 118 5.55 -8.34 10.90
C GLY A 118 6.79 -8.70 10.08
N SER A 119 7.16 -7.88 9.09
CA SER A 119 8.30 -8.14 8.21
C SER A 119 8.92 -6.86 7.64
N ASP A 120 10.22 -6.93 7.37
CA ASP A 120 11.04 -5.93 6.66
C ASP A 120 11.07 -6.17 5.14
N LYS A 121 10.30 -7.16 4.65
CA LYS A 121 10.22 -7.46 3.23
C LYS A 121 9.44 -6.37 2.49
N GLY A 122 10.10 -5.79 1.49
CA GLY A 122 9.45 -4.86 0.56
C GLY A 122 8.51 -5.54 -0.43
N PHE A 123 7.78 -4.76 -1.23
CA PHE A 123 6.81 -5.30 -2.20
C PHE A 123 6.94 -4.73 -3.62
N LEU A 124 7.88 -3.81 -3.87
CA LEU A 124 8.19 -3.26 -5.18
C LEU A 124 9.71 -3.11 -5.38
N ASN A 125 10.19 -3.33 -6.60
CA ASN A 125 11.53 -2.99 -7.10
C ASN A 125 11.57 -1.54 -7.59
N ILE A 126 11.06 -0.61 -6.78
CA ILE A 126 11.18 0.83 -7.00
C ILE A 126 11.63 1.49 -5.70
N ASP A 127 12.52 2.47 -5.80
CA ASP A 127 12.91 3.26 -4.64
C ASP A 127 11.80 4.25 -4.23
N TRP A 128 11.81 4.65 -2.96
CA TRP A 128 10.84 5.61 -2.43
C TRP A 128 10.83 6.96 -3.18
N LYS A 129 12.00 7.44 -3.61
CA LYS A 129 12.13 8.75 -4.28
C LYS A 129 11.42 8.71 -5.63
N ASP A 130 11.57 7.62 -6.37
CA ASP A 130 10.96 7.41 -7.67
C ASP A 130 9.47 7.10 -7.54
N TYR A 131 9.04 6.29 -6.57
CA TYR A 131 7.62 6.09 -6.24
C TYR A 131 6.94 7.43 -5.95
N LYS A 132 7.51 8.23 -5.03
CA LYS A 132 6.97 9.54 -4.65
C LYS A 132 6.92 10.51 -5.83
N ARG A 133 7.95 10.51 -6.69
CA ARG A 133 7.98 11.35 -7.90
C ARG A 133 6.86 10.96 -8.87
N LEU A 134 6.68 9.65 -9.10
CA LEU A 134 5.64 9.12 -9.97
C LEU A 134 4.25 9.35 -9.40
N LEU A 135 4.05 9.20 -8.09
CA LEU A 135 2.79 9.49 -7.40
C LEU A 135 2.38 10.97 -7.56
N ARG A 136 3.28 11.91 -7.26
CA ARG A 136 3.02 13.35 -7.42
C ARG A 136 2.81 13.76 -8.87
N TRP A 137 3.51 13.12 -9.81
CA TRP A 137 3.26 13.34 -11.23
C TRP A 137 1.87 12.84 -11.64
N THR A 138 1.50 11.63 -11.22
CA THR A 138 0.23 10.97 -11.55
C THR A 138 -0.96 11.74 -10.98
N ALA A 139 -0.84 12.25 -9.74
CA ALA A 139 -1.84 13.11 -9.11
C ALA A 139 -2.17 14.36 -9.96
N ARG A 140 -1.14 15.00 -10.54
CA ARG A 140 -1.31 16.19 -11.37
C ARG A 140 -1.97 15.92 -12.72
N GLN A 141 -1.98 14.67 -13.18
CA GLN A 141 -2.61 14.30 -14.45
C GLN A 141 -4.13 14.08 -14.34
N GLY A 142 -4.71 14.15 -13.14
CA GLY A 142 -6.16 14.06 -12.94
C GLY A 142 -6.93 15.34 -13.26
N VAL A 143 -6.21 16.45 -13.47
CA VAL A 143 -6.82 17.73 -13.85
C VAL A 143 -7.14 17.69 -15.34
N GLU A 144 -8.41 17.91 -15.67
CA GLU A 144 -8.89 17.95 -17.05
C GLU A 144 -8.07 18.94 -17.89
N GLY A 145 -7.59 18.51 -19.05
CA GLY A 145 -6.72 19.31 -19.93
C GLY A 145 -5.22 19.25 -19.64
N VAL A 146 -4.79 18.77 -18.47
CA VAL A 146 -3.36 18.57 -18.16
C VAL A 146 -2.94 17.16 -18.58
N THR A 147 -2.47 17.03 -19.82
CA THR A 147 -1.81 15.79 -20.27
C THR A 147 -0.35 16.08 -20.56
N SER A 148 0.51 15.78 -19.58
CA SER A 148 1.96 15.83 -19.79
C SER A 148 2.49 14.44 -20.14
N LYS A 149 3.60 14.37 -20.90
CA LYS A 149 4.30 13.10 -21.10
C LYS A 149 4.93 12.67 -19.78
N VAL A 150 4.92 11.37 -19.49
CA VAL A 150 5.68 10.82 -18.37
C VAL A 150 7.16 11.21 -18.57
N PRO A 151 7.81 11.88 -17.60
CA PRO A 151 9.24 12.15 -17.65
C PRO A 151 10.06 10.89 -17.95
N SER A 152 11.07 11.01 -18.81
CA SER A 152 11.84 9.87 -19.35
C SER A 152 12.36 8.91 -18.27
N ALA A 153 12.86 9.44 -17.15
CA ALA A 153 13.34 8.64 -16.04
C ALA A 153 12.24 7.72 -15.46
N MET A 154 11.00 8.20 -15.35
CA MET A 154 9.88 7.40 -14.85
C MET A 154 9.30 6.49 -15.92
N ALA A 155 9.35 6.90 -17.19
CA ALA A 155 8.96 6.03 -18.30
C ALA A 155 9.85 4.78 -18.35
N LYS A 156 11.16 4.94 -18.11
CA LYS A 156 12.10 3.81 -17.99
C LYS A 156 11.70 2.86 -16.85
N THR A 157 11.44 3.39 -15.65
CA THR A 157 11.00 2.57 -14.51
C THR A 157 9.71 1.81 -14.80
N LEU A 158 8.72 2.45 -15.45
CA LEU A 158 7.47 1.79 -15.84
C LEU A 158 7.69 0.68 -16.86
N GLN A 159 8.56 0.93 -17.85
CA GLN A 159 8.91 -0.07 -18.87
C GLN A 159 9.66 -1.28 -18.28
N GLU A 160 10.57 -1.06 -17.32
CA GLU A 160 11.26 -2.14 -16.59
C GLU A 160 10.27 -3.03 -15.81
N LEU A 161 9.15 -2.45 -15.37
CA LEU A 161 8.04 -3.16 -14.73
C LEU A 161 7.02 -3.74 -15.73
N GLY A 162 7.22 -3.57 -17.03
CA GLY A 162 6.34 -4.07 -18.09
C GLY A 162 5.09 -3.22 -18.37
N ILE A 163 5.03 -1.99 -17.84
CA ILE A 163 3.90 -1.07 -18.02
C ILE A 163 4.17 -0.13 -19.18
N ASP A 164 3.20 0.05 -20.07
CA ASP A 164 3.29 1.12 -21.07
C ASP A 164 3.13 2.49 -20.39
N ALA A 165 4.20 3.29 -20.45
CA ALA A 165 4.23 4.63 -19.87
C ALA A 165 3.13 5.55 -20.45
N LEU A 166 2.68 5.35 -21.69
CA LEU A 166 1.58 6.10 -22.29
C LEU A 166 0.23 5.76 -21.64
N MET A 167 0.08 4.51 -21.20
CA MET A 167 -1.16 3.99 -20.62
C MET A 167 -1.20 4.12 -19.10
N TRP A 168 -0.06 4.37 -18.46
CA TRP A 168 0.05 4.48 -17.00
C TRP A 168 -0.99 5.40 -16.36
N ARG A 169 -1.17 6.61 -16.91
CA ARG A 169 -2.18 7.55 -16.40
C ARG A 169 -3.57 6.93 -16.47
N ASP A 170 -3.94 6.35 -17.62
CA ASP A 170 -5.26 5.76 -17.83
C ASP A 170 -5.49 4.59 -16.87
N LEU A 171 -4.48 3.73 -16.71
CA LEU A 171 -4.52 2.58 -15.82
C LEU A 171 -4.85 2.96 -14.38
N VAL A 172 -4.20 4.01 -13.85
CA VAL A 172 -4.41 4.45 -12.45
C VAL A 172 -5.71 5.25 -12.29
N TRP A 173 -5.98 6.21 -13.19
CA TRP A 173 -7.16 7.08 -13.05
C TRP A 173 -8.47 6.36 -13.37
N ASN A 174 -8.45 5.50 -14.39
CA ASN A 174 -9.57 4.68 -14.84
C ASN A 174 -9.49 3.24 -14.30
N TRP A 175 -8.92 3.02 -13.11
CA TRP A 175 -8.79 1.71 -12.48
C TRP A 175 -10.03 0.81 -12.58
N GLN A 176 -11.23 1.37 -12.36
CA GLN A 176 -12.48 0.60 -12.40
C GLN A 176 -12.77 0.00 -13.79
N LYS A 177 -12.34 0.65 -14.88
CA LYS A 177 -12.42 0.15 -16.25
C LYS A 177 -11.61 -1.14 -16.42
N TYR A 178 -10.45 -1.21 -15.77
CA TYR A 178 -9.48 -2.30 -15.95
C TYR A 178 -9.62 -3.40 -14.91
N PHE A 179 -9.71 -3.03 -13.63
CA PHE A 179 -9.64 -3.96 -12.50
C PHE A 179 -10.87 -3.93 -11.60
N GLY A 180 -11.86 -3.07 -11.86
CA GLY A 180 -13.02 -2.86 -10.96
C GLY A 180 -13.89 -4.11 -10.70
N LYS A 181 -13.82 -5.10 -11.59
CA LYS A 181 -14.56 -6.36 -11.47
C LYS A 181 -13.63 -7.58 -11.32
N SER A 182 -12.34 -7.35 -11.11
CA SER A 182 -11.34 -8.41 -11.03
C SER A 182 -10.89 -8.68 -9.60
N SER A 183 -10.70 -9.95 -9.27
CA SER A 183 -10.08 -10.37 -8.01
C SER A 183 -8.55 -10.46 -8.10
N CYS A 184 -7.98 -10.29 -9.30
CA CYS A 184 -6.55 -10.36 -9.56
C CYS A 184 -6.13 -9.17 -10.42
N VAL A 185 -5.01 -8.54 -10.07
CA VAL A 185 -4.46 -7.39 -10.80
C VAL A 185 -3.05 -7.68 -11.26
N GLY A 186 -2.70 -7.22 -12.45
CA GLY A 186 -1.39 -7.42 -13.05
C GLY A 186 -1.46 -7.56 -14.56
N ARG A 187 -0.35 -7.99 -15.18
CA ARG A 187 -0.29 -8.29 -16.61
C ARG A 187 -1.26 -9.40 -17.01
N PRO A 188 -1.77 -9.43 -18.26
CA PRO A 188 -2.68 -10.46 -18.73
C PRO A 188 -2.16 -11.88 -18.52
N GLU A 189 -0.85 -12.11 -18.69
CA GLU A 189 -0.19 -13.40 -18.54
C GLU A 189 -0.18 -13.83 -17.07
N SER A 190 0.11 -12.89 -16.17
CA SER A 190 0.12 -13.13 -14.73
C SER A 190 -1.29 -13.34 -14.18
N MET A 191 -2.29 -12.64 -14.73
CA MET A 191 -3.70 -12.91 -14.43
C MET A 191 -4.12 -14.29 -14.94
N LYS A 192 -3.71 -14.68 -16.16
CA LYS A 192 -4.02 -15.99 -16.72
C LYS A 192 -3.42 -17.12 -15.89
N ALA A 193 -2.13 -17.02 -15.55
CA ALA A 193 -1.44 -18.01 -14.72
C ALA A 193 -2.09 -18.15 -13.33
N ASP A 194 -2.50 -17.03 -12.72
CA ASP A 194 -3.23 -17.07 -11.46
C ASP A 194 -4.60 -17.73 -11.60
N ALA A 195 -5.37 -17.44 -12.66
CA ALA A 195 -6.65 -18.09 -12.94
C ALA A 195 -6.49 -19.61 -13.08
N GLU A 196 -5.50 -20.06 -13.86
CA GLU A 196 -5.18 -21.48 -14.04
C GLU A 196 -4.84 -22.15 -12.70
N ARG A 197 -4.03 -21.49 -11.86
CA ARG A 197 -3.65 -21.98 -10.52
C ARG A 197 -4.85 -22.20 -9.61
N ILE A 198 -5.90 -21.38 -9.73
CA ILE A 198 -7.12 -21.50 -8.92
C ILE A 198 -8.25 -22.30 -9.61
N GLY A 199 -7.96 -22.94 -10.74
CA GLY A 199 -8.93 -23.77 -11.48
C GLY A 199 -9.95 -22.97 -12.30
N HIS A 200 -9.65 -21.71 -12.63
CA HIS A 200 -10.47 -20.84 -13.47
C HIS A 200 -9.83 -20.64 -14.86
N HIS A 201 -10.65 -20.34 -15.87
CA HIS A 201 -10.15 -20.10 -17.23
C HIS A 201 -9.55 -18.70 -17.44
N HIS A 202 -10.08 -17.69 -16.74
CA HIS A 202 -9.65 -16.30 -16.85
C HIS A 202 -10.13 -15.50 -15.64
N HIS A 203 -9.48 -14.34 -15.42
CA HIS A 203 -10.02 -13.29 -14.55
C HIS A 203 -10.79 -12.26 -15.36
N ARG A 204 -11.83 -11.66 -14.77
CA ARG A 204 -12.53 -10.53 -15.38
C ARG A 204 -11.56 -9.37 -15.59
N GLY A 205 -11.67 -8.65 -16.71
CA GLY A 205 -10.78 -7.53 -17.04
C GLY A 205 -9.42 -7.94 -17.63
N GLN A 206 -9.08 -9.23 -17.69
CA GLN A 206 -7.81 -9.71 -18.27
C GLN A 206 -7.58 -9.24 -19.71
N ALA A 207 -8.60 -9.29 -20.57
CA ALA A 207 -8.51 -8.77 -21.93
C ALA A 207 -8.44 -7.24 -21.97
N SER A 208 -9.22 -6.57 -21.11
CA SER A 208 -9.31 -5.11 -21.07
C SER A 208 -7.99 -4.45 -20.65
N VAL A 209 -7.21 -5.10 -19.78
CA VAL A 209 -5.94 -4.56 -19.30
C VAL A 209 -4.77 -4.81 -20.26
N ALA A 210 -4.94 -5.69 -21.25
CA ALA A 210 -3.86 -6.03 -22.18
C ALA A 210 -3.30 -4.79 -22.92
N GLU A 211 -4.16 -3.80 -23.21
CA GLU A 211 -3.76 -2.55 -23.84
C GLU A 211 -2.87 -1.66 -22.94
N CYS A 212 -2.83 -1.89 -21.63
CA CYS A 212 -2.08 -1.06 -20.68
C CYS A 212 -0.64 -1.51 -20.45
N PHE A 213 -0.29 -2.72 -20.88
CA PHE A 213 1.04 -3.29 -20.66
C PHE A 213 1.81 -3.30 -21.98
N ALA A 214 3.11 -3.08 -21.89
CA ALA A 214 3.96 -3.11 -23.08
C ALA A 214 3.94 -4.53 -23.67
N ILE A 215 3.80 -4.63 -24.99
CA ILE A 215 4.07 -5.89 -25.69
C ILE A 215 5.57 -6.13 -25.57
N THR A 216 5.97 -7.03 -24.67
CA THR A 216 7.32 -7.61 -24.65
C THR A 216 7.53 -8.54 -25.83
#